data_AF-A0A0C9RVA3-F1
#
_entry.id   AF-A0A0C9RVA3-F1
#
_cell.length_a   1.000
_cell.length_b   1.000
_cell.length_c   1.000
_cell.angle_alpha   90.00
_cell.angle_beta   90.00
_cell.angle_gamma   90.00
#
_symmetry.space_group_name_H-M   'P 1'
#
loop_
_entity.id
_entity.type
_entity.pdbx_description
1 polymer ?
#
loop_
_entity_poly.entity_id
_entity_poly.type
_entity_poly.pdbx_seq_one_letter_code
_entity_poly.pdbx_strand_id
1 'polypeptide(L)'
;RALIKFADFADYEAANMELDVSGKGDREKRETIHLTQENGLLTQTVELPQKTLSVDLSAKGTGAALVQVAYQYNVFEKEKLPAFKIDTVINKEAPAFKLDMEVCVQYIGDGEASNMALLEVSLSSGFVADEESFSQIEAVNRVRQVESTQEGTLVVIYFESLAKNEASCVPIEALKQHAVANQKPSPLVLYDYYDTAQKVSEFYTLSSKLCDICEDDEECKKICATTA
;
A
#
# COMPACT_ATOMS: atom_id res chain seq x y z
N ARG A 1 8.96 18.23 -12.16
CA ARG A 1 10.00 18.94 -12.93
C ARG A 1 9.44 19.77 -14.09
N ALA A 2 8.56 19.23 -14.94
CA ALA A 2 7.99 19.99 -16.07
C ALA A 2 7.17 21.23 -15.64
N LEU A 3 6.28 21.08 -14.65
CA LEU A 3 5.42 22.18 -14.19
C LEU A 3 6.21 23.35 -13.58
N ILE A 4 7.28 23.06 -12.83
CA ILE A 4 8.13 24.10 -12.23
C ILE A 4 8.85 24.90 -13.32
N LYS A 5 9.46 24.22 -14.30
CA LYS A 5 10.11 24.91 -15.43
C LYS A 5 9.15 25.74 -16.28
N PHE A 6 7.91 25.27 -16.43
CA PHE A 6 6.87 26.04 -17.12
C PHE A 6 6.47 27.29 -16.33
N ALA A 7 6.33 27.19 -15.01
CA ALA A 7 6.03 28.33 -14.15
C ALA A 7 7.15 29.40 -14.21
N ASP A 8 8.42 28.98 -14.21
CA ASP A 8 9.57 29.89 -14.37
C ASP A 8 9.56 30.57 -15.75
N PHE A 9 9.20 29.85 -16.82
CA PHE A 9 9.11 30.40 -18.16
C PHE A 9 7.92 31.36 -18.35
N ALA A 10 6.82 31.10 -17.64
CA ALA A 10 5.59 31.88 -17.72
C ALA A 10 5.64 33.20 -16.93
N ASP A 11 6.80 33.54 -16.34
CA ASP A 11 7.04 34.76 -15.55
C ASP A 11 5.97 34.96 -14.46
N TYR A 12 5.84 33.93 -13.61
CA TYR A 12 4.79 33.87 -12.60
C TYR A 12 4.97 34.95 -11.54
N GLU A 13 4.18 36.01 -11.60
CA GLU A 13 4.13 37.04 -10.57
C GLU A 13 3.21 36.64 -9.41
N ALA A 14 3.57 37.08 -8.21
CA ALA A 14 2.77 36.86 -7.01
C ALA A 14 1.34 37.40 -7.18
N ALA A 15 0.36 36.57 -6.81
CA ALA A 15 -1.05 36.90 -6.95
C ALA A 15 -1.42 38.18 -6.18
N ASN A 16 -1.99 39.15 -6.88
CA ASN A 16 -2.71 40.28 -6.31
C ASN A 16 -4.09 40.31 -6.98
N MET A 17 -4.98 39.43 -6.51
CA MET A 17 -6.27 39.21 -7.15
C MET A 17 -7.36 38.87 -6.14
N GLU A 18 -8.56 39.24 -6.51
CA GLU A 18 -9.80 38.85 -5.84
C GLU A 18 -10.39 37.64 -6.57
N LEU A 19 -10.67 36.57 -5.82
CA LEU A 19 -11.25 35.35 -6.33
C LEU A 19 -12.63 35.15 -5.69
N ASP A 20 -13.67 35.29 -6.50
CA ASP A 20 -15.04 34.96 -6.11
C ASP A 20 -15.32 33.48 -6.41
N VAL A 21 -15.72 32.75 -5.38
CA VAL A 21 -16.12 31.34 -5.44
C VAL A 21 -17.62 31.26 -5.18
N SER A 22 -18.38 30.70 -6.13
CA SER A 22 -19.83 30.54 -6.01
C SER A 22 -20.23 29.09 -6.29
N GLY A 23 -20.64 28.38 -5.25
CA GLY A 23 -21.25 27.05 -5.38
C GLY A 23 -22.76 27.16 -5.57
N LYS A 24 -23.29 26.51 -6.62
CA LYS A 24 -24.72 26.39 -6.91
C LYS A 24 -25.18 24.96 -6.71
N GLY A 25 -26.31 24.77 -6.04
CA GLY A 25 -26.83 23.46 -5.66
C GLY A 25 -28.15 23.58 -4.91
N ASP A 26 -28.34 22.76 -3.88
CA ASP A 26 -29.46 22.90 -2.95
C ASP A 26 -29.36 24.14 -2.04
N ARG A 27 -28.12 24.52 -1.73
CA ARG A 27 -27.75 25.74 -1.01
C ARG A 27 -26.70 26.46 -1.83
N GLU A 28 -26.95 27.73 -2.07
CA GLU A 28 -25.94 28.60 -2.66
C GLU A 28 -24.95 29.03 -1.56
N LYS A 29 -23.66 28.96 -1.87
CA LYS A 29 -22.61 29.54 -1.04
C LYS A 29 -21.73 30.40 -1.93
N ARG A 30 -21.48 31.63 -1.49
CA ARG A 30 -20.52 32.52 -2.12
C ARG A 30 -19.47 32.94 -1.09
N GLU A 31 -18.21 32.88 -1.48
CA GLU A 31 -17.07 33.32 -0.68
C GLU A 31 -16.09 34.05 -1.59
N THR A 32 -15.49 35.11 -1.06
CA THR A 32 -14.50 35.92 -1.78
C THR A 32 -13.17 35.77 -1.07
N ILE A 33 -12.15 35.38 -1.81
CA ILE A 33 -10.77 35.23 -1.35
C ILE A 33 -9.96 36.39 -1.90
N HIS A 34 -9.20 37.06 -1.02
CA HIS A 34 -8.23 38.07 -1.43
C HIS A 34 -6.84 37.47 -1.40
N LEU A 35 -6.21 37.38 -2.56
CA LEU A 35 -4.82 36.97 -2.73
C LEU A 35 -3.94 38.21 -2.84
N THR A 36 -2.89 38.25 -2.03
CA THR A 36 -1.87 39.29 -1.96
C THR A 36 -0.48 38.64 -1.93
N GLN A 37 0.58 39.44 -2.09
CA GLN A 37 1.95 38.92 -2.02
C GLN A 37 2.27 38.30 -0.64
N GLU A 38 1.66 38.81 0.43
CA GLU A 38 1.89 38.32 1.80
C GLU A 38 1.25 36.94 2.05
N ASN A 39 0.14 36.64 1.36
CA ASN A 39 -0.57 35.37 1.50
C ASN A 39 -0.46 34.46 0.26
N GLY A 40 0.41 34.80 -0.71
CA GLY A 40 0.49 34.13 -2.01
C GLY A 40 0.93 32.66 -1.97
N LEU A 41 1.52 32.20 -0.86
CA LEU A 41 1.87 30.78 -0.63
C LEU A 41 0.94 30.11 0.40
N LEU A 42 0.02 30.85 1.01
CA LEU A 42 -0.93 30.30 1.98
C LEU A 42 -2.12 29.70 1.24
N THR A 43 -2.41 28.43 1.53
CA THR A 43 -3.60 27.76 0.99
C THR A 43 -4.85 28.34 1.63
N GLN A 44 -5.80 28.80 0.82
CA GLN A 44 -7.12 29.24 1.27
C GLN A 44 -8.18 28.23 0.80
N THR A 45 -9.02 27.77 1.73
CA THR A 45 -9.98 26.69 1.48
C THR A 45 -11.40 27.20 1.65
N VAL A 46 -12.24 26.92 0.65
CA VAL A 46 -13.69 27.18 0.68
C VAL A 46 -14.42 25.85 0.74
N GLU A 47 -15.07 25.56 1.85
CA GLU A 47 -15.94 24.39 1.95
C GLU A 47 -17.29 24.68 1.31
N LEU A 48 -17.63 23.94 0.27
CA LEU A 48 -18.92 24.07 -0.43
C LEU A 48 -19.94 23.07 0.15
N PRO A 49 -21.25 23.39 0.07
CA PRO A 49 -22.31 22.47 0.50
C PRO A 49 -22.22 21.09 -0.18
N GLN A 50 -22.60 20.03 0.56
CA GLN A 50 -22.47 18.64 0.08
C GLN A 50 -23.22 18.33 -1.23
N LYS A 51 -24.28 19.10 -1.55
CA LYS A 51 -25.07 18.93 -2.79
C LYS A 51 -24.86 20.08 -3.77
N THR A 52 -23.65 20.64 -3.83
CA THR A 52 -23.24 21.56 -4.89
C THR A 52 -23.15 20.80 -6.23
N LEU A 53 -23.84 21.32 -7.25
CA LEU A 53 -23.89 20.76 -8.60
C LEU A 53 -22.89 21.45 -9.54
N SER A 54 -22.63 22.74 -9.34
CA SER A 54 -21.67 23.50 -10.13
C SER A 54 -20.95 24.53 -9.27
N VAL A 55 -19.69 24.81 -9.63
CA VAL A 55 -18.86 25.83 -8.98
C VAL A 55 -18.46 26.84 -10.05
N ASP A 56 -18.82 28.10 -9.83
CA ASP A 56 -18.37 29.23 -10.64
C ASP A 56 -17.22 29.93 -9.92
N LEU A 57 -16.14 30.18 -10.66
CA LEU A 57 -14.94 30.87 -10.18
C LEU A 57 -14.72 32.12 -11.04
N SER A 58 -14.58 33.27 -10.39
CA SER A 58 -14.29 34.54 -11.07
C SER A 58 -13.10 35.21 -10.42
N ALA A 59 -12.03 35.41 -11.18
CA ALA A 59 -10.81 36.05 -10.69
C ALA A 59 -10.65 37.43 -11.32
N LYS A 60 -10.25 38.42 -10.52
CA LYS A 60 -10.00 39.79 -10.97
C LYS A 60 -8.74 40.34 -10.29
N GLY A 61 -7.73 40.65 -11.10
CA GLY A 61 -6.47 41.20 -10.61
C GLY A 61 -5.28 40.82 -11.49
N THR A 62 -4.10 40.76 -10.88
CA THR A 62 -2.81 40.45 -11.55
C THR A 62 -2.08 39.32 -10.84
N GLY A 63 -1.08 38.74 -11.51
CA GLY A 63 -0.36 37.55 -11.06
C GLY A 63 -1.11 36.27 -11.40
N ALA A 64 -0.71 35.16 -10.79
CA ALA A 64 -1.30 33.86 -11.09
C ALA A 64 -1.57 33.06 -9.81
N ALA A 65 -2.62 32.24 -9.85
CA ALA A 65 -3.05 31.39 -8.75
C ALA A 65 -3.41 29.99 -9.24
N LEU A 66 -3.18 28.98 -8.39
CA LEU A 66 -3.64 27.61 -8.63
C LEU A 66 -4.92 27.37 -7.85
N VAL A 67 -6.01 27.07 -8.55
CA VAL A 67 -7.29 26.69 -7.92
C VAL A 67 -7.49 25.19 -8.08
N GLN A 68 -7.74 24.51 -6.97
CA GLN A 68 -8.01 23.07 -6.94
C GLN A 68 -9.39 22.81 -6.36
N VAL A 69 -10.19 22.02 -7.08
CA VAL A 69 -11.50 21.55 -6.60
C VAL A 69 -11.34 20.09 -6.18
N ALA A 70 -11.60 19.80 -4.91
CA ALA A 70 -11.58 18.45 -4.36
C ALA A 70 -13.02 17.98 -4.09
N TYR A 71 -13.35 16.75 -4.47
CA TYR A 71 -14.65 16.14 -4.23
C TYR A 71 -14.47 14.67 -3.86
N GLN A 72 -15.39 14.16 -3.03
CA GLN A 72 -15.41 12.77 -2.61
C GLN A 72 -16.80 12.19 -2.90
N TYR A 73 -16.84 11.02 -3.50
CA TYR A 73 -18.07 10.32 -3.84
C TYR A 73 -17.85 8.82 -3.76
N ASN A 74 -18.93 8.09 -3.47
CA ASN A 74 -18.90 6.64 -3.45
C ASN A 74 -19.09 6.12 -4.87
N VAL A 75 -18.19 5.25 -5.31
CA VAL A 75 -18.27 4.55 -6.60
C VAL A 75 -18.63 3.10 -6.35
N PHE A 76 -19.62 2.60 -7.08
CA PHE A 76 -19.82 1.15 -7.21
C PHE A 76 -18.77 0.62 -8.19
N GLU A 77 -17.59 0.25 -7.68
CA GLU A 77 -16.62 -0.49 -8.48
C GLU A 77 -17.15 -1.91 -8.70
N LYS A 78 -17.38 -2.27 -9.96
CA LYS A 78 -17.43 -3.70 -10.32
C LYS A 78 -16.06 -4.27 -9.98
N GLU A 79 -16.02 -5.36 -9.21
CA GLU A 79 -14.77 -6.05 -8.88
C GLU A 79 -13.98 -6.25 -10.18
N LYS A 80 -12.84 -5.56 -10.29
CA LYS A 80 -11.92 -5.77 -11.41
C LYS A 80 -11.48 -7.23 -11.35
N LEU A 81 -11.42 -7.89 -12.51
CA LEU A 81 -10.84 -9.22 -12.57
C LEU A 81 -9.42 -9.17 -11.99
N PRO A 82 -9.04 -10.12 -11.13
CA PRO A 82 -7.71 -10.12 -10.53
C PRO A 82 -6.67 -10.23 -11.64
N ALA A 83 -5.71 -9.31 -11.65
CA ALA A 83 -4.60 -9.33 -12.60
C ALA A 83 -3.46 -10.27 -12.16
N PHE A 84 -3.52 -10.74 -10.92
CA PHE A 84 -2.49 -11.54 -10.27
C PHE A 84 -3.09 -12.68 -9.46
N LYS A 85 -2.31 -13.72 -9.26
CA LYS A 85 -2.61 -14.85 -8.38
C LYS A 85 -1.43 -15.09 -7.44
N ILE A 86 -1.73 -15.43 -6.18
CA ILE A 86 -0.75 -15.86 -5.18
C ILE A 86 -1.16 -17.25 -4.69
N ASP A 87 -0.23 -18.18 -4.66
CA ASP A 87 -0.37 -19.48 -4.01
C ASP A 87 0.77 -19.64 -2.99
N THR A 88 0.49 -20.23 -1.84
CA THR A 88 1.50 -20.42 -0.78
C THR A 88 1.56 -21.83 -0.25
N VAL A 89 2.79 -22.28 0.04
CA VAL A 89 3.07 -23.58 0.62
C VAL A 89 3.97 -23.38 1.83
N ILE A 90 3.50 -23.77 3.01
CA ILE A 90 4.28 -23.67 4.26
C ILE A 90 4.88 -25.05 4.56
N ASN A 91 6.19 -25.08 4.79
CA ASN A 91 6.89 -26.27 5.25
C ASN A 91 6.61 -26.52 6.73
N LYS A 92 5.73 -27.49 7.02
CA LYS A 92 5.34 -27.86 8.39
C LYS A 92 6.38 -28.70 9.12
N GLU A 93 7.40 -29.20 8.43
CA GLU A 93 8.49 -29.99 9.01
C GLU A 93 9.65 -29.11 9.49
N ALA A 94 9.60 -27.81 9.20
CA ALA A 94 10.60 -26.86 9.67
C ALA A 94 10.65 -26.80 11.21
N PRO A 95 11.82 -26.53 11.81
CA PRO A 95 11.93 -26.34 13.25
C PRO A 95 10.99 -25.26 13.78
N ALA A 96 10.45 -25.39 14.99
CA ALA A 96 9.47 -24.45 15.56
C ALA A 96 9.95 -22.99 15.69
N PHE A 97 11.27 -22.76 15.59
CA PHE A 97 11.88 -21.43 15.60
C PHE A 97 12.09 -20.83 14.19
N LYS A 98 11.77 -21.58 13.13
CA LYS A 98 11.95 -21.17 11.73
C LYS A 98 10.62 -21.24 10.98
N LEU A 99 10.28 -20.16 10.28
CA LEU A 99 9.29 -20.15 9.23
C LEU A 99 10.00 -20.44 7.92
N ASP A 100 9.50 -21.42 7.19
CA ASP A 100 9.97 -21.80 5.87
C ASP A 100 8.73 -21.97 4.99
N MET A 101 8.58 -21.11 3.99
CA MET A 101 7.46 -21.15 3.07
C MET A 101 7.88 -20.77 1.64
N GLU A 102 7.19 -21.32 0.67
CA GLU A 102 7.33 -20.95 -0.74
C GLU A 102 6.10 -20.16 -1.18
N VAL A 103 6.33 -18.98 -1.76
CA VAL A 103 5.27 -18.11 -2.29
C VAL A 103 5.39 -18.08 -3.82
N CYS A 104 4.38 -18.60 -4.49
CA CYS A 104 4.28 -18.59 -5.94
C CYS A 104 3.35 -17.49 -6.41
N VAL A 105 3.85 -16.64 -7.30
CA VAL A 105 3.10 -15.52 -7.88
C VAL A 105 2.97 -15.66 -9.37
N GLN A 106 1.82 -15.26 -9.92
CA GLN A 106 1.54 -15.38 -11.35
C GLN A 106 0.74 -14.19 -11.88
N TYR A 107 1.09 -13.72 -13.08
CA TYR A 107 0.27 -12.76 -13.81
C TYR A 107 -0.85 -13.47 -14.57
N ILE A 108 -2.09 -13.03 -14.36
CA ILE A 108 -3.29 -13.56 -15.02
C ILE A 108 -4.11 -12.47 -15.74
N GLY A 109 -3.60 -11.23 -15.76
CA GLY A 109 -4.22 -10.08 -16.41
C GLY A 109 -4.12 -10.09 -17.94
N ASP A 110 -4.40 -8.92 -18.53
CA ASP A 110 -4.40 -8.71 -19.98
C ASP A 110 -2.98 -8.45 -20.53
N GLY A 111 -2.62 -9.13 -21.63
CA GLY A 111 -1.27 -9.07 -22.21
C GLY A 111 -0.41 -10.28 -21.86
N GLU A 112 0.87 -10.24 -22.24
CA GLU A 112 1.80 -11.38 -22.11
C GLU A 112 2.59 -11.36 -20.79
N ALA A 113 2.72 -10.20 -20.15
CA ALA A 113 3.43 -10.03 -18.88
C ALA A 113 2.94 -8.76 -18.17
N SER A 114 3.16 -8.68 -16.86
CA SER A 114 2.98 -7.45 -16.08
C SER A 114 4.08 -6.42 -16.39
N ASN A 115 3.91 -5.19 -15.89
CA ASN A 115 5.06 -4.30 -15.69
C ASN A 115 5.90 -4.81 -14.49
N MET A 116 6.70 -3.93 -13.89
CA MET A 116 7.37 -4.22 -12.62
C MET A 116 6.33 -4.53 -11.54
N ALA A 117 6.49 -5.65 -10.85
CA ALA A 117 5.55 -6.11 -9.83
C ALA A 117 6.27 -6.25 -8.48
N LEU A 118 5.57 -5.91 -7.40
CA LEU A 118 6.10 -5.98 -6.04
C LEU A 118 5.28 -7.00 -5.24
N LEU A 119 5.97 -7.92 -4.58
CA LEU A 119 5.38 -8.81 -3.59
C LEU A 119 5.81 -8.36 -2.19
N GLU A 120 4.85 -7.94 -1.40
CA GLU A 120 4.98 -7.63 0.01
C GLU A 120 4.56 -8.84 0.86
N VAL A 121 5.49 -9.35 1.66
CA VAL A 121 5.30 -10.47 2.56
C VAL A 121 5.36 -9.96 4.00
N SER A 122 4.20 -9.78 4.63
CA SER A 122 4.12 -9.40 6.04
C SER A 122 4.29 -10.63 6.92
N LEU A 123 5.39 -10.71 7.66
CA LEU A 123 5.67 -11.84 8.52
C LEU A 123 4.69 -11.91 9.70
N SER A 124 4.40 -13.13 10.15
CA SER A 124 3.56 -13.33 11.34
C SER A 124 4.24 -12.78 12.60
N SER A 125 3.43 -12.26 13.52
CA SER A 125 3.94 -11.59 14.73
C SER A 125 4.94 -12.45 15.49
N GLY A 126 6.13 -11.90 15.74
CA GLY A 126 7.23 -12.60 16.41
C GLY A 126 8.25 -13.27 15.48
N PHE A 127 8.05 -13.22 14.17
CA PHE A 127 9.05 -13.62 13.17
C PHE A 127 9.73 -12.40 12.55
N VAL A 128 11.01 -12.55 12.21
CA VAL A 128 11.83 -11.57 11.48
C VAL A 128 12.54 -12.29 10.34
N ALA A 129 12.65 -11.63 9.20
CA ALA A 129 13.23 -12.19 7.98
C ALA A 129 14.67 -12.68 8.22
N ASP A 130 15.01 -13.82 7.63
CA ASP A 130 16.38 -14.28 7.55
C ASP A 130 17.06 -13.64 6.34
N GLU A 131 17.71 -12.48 6.52
CA GLU A 131 18.34 -11.74 5.42
C GLU A 131 19.49 -12.52 4.76
N GLU A 132 20.09 -13.51 5.42
CA GLU A 132 21.11 -14.36 4.80
C GLU A 132 20.52 -15.24 3.69
N SER A 133 19.24 -15.57 3.80
CA SER A 133 18.49 -16.37 2.81
C SER A 133 18.12 -15.58 1.54
N PHE A 134 18.23 -14.24 1.54
CA PHE A 134 17.80 -13.38 0.42
C PHE A 134 18.51 -13.68 -0.89
N SER A 135 19.75 -14.17 -0.84
CA SER A 135 20.47 -14.63 -2.03
C SER A 135 19.75 -15.72 -2.82
N GLN A 136 18.92 -16.55 -2.15
CA GLN A 136 18.11 -17.58 -2.79
C GLN A 136 16.90 -16.97 -3.52
N ILE A 137 16.34 -15.90 -2.98
CA ILE A 137 15.24 -15.14 -3.60
C ILE A 137 15.77 -14.40 -4.84
N GLU A 138 16.92 -13.76 -4.73
CA GLU A 138 17.57 -13.05 -5.85
C GLU A 138 18.01 -13.99 -6.99
N ALA A 139 18.22 -15.27 -6.70
CA ALA A 139 18.53 -16.28 -7.71
C ALA A 139 17.31 -16.69 -8.55
N VAL A 140 16.09 -16.36 -8.12
CA VAL A 140 14.86 -16.64 -8.87
C VAL A 140 14.78 -15.74 -10.10
N ASN A 141 14.35 -16.31 -11.22
CA ASN A 141 14.27 -15.61 -12.50
C ASN A 141 13.42 -14.33 -12.39
N ARG A 142 13.92 -13.23 -12.98
CA ARG A 142 13.28 -11.90 -12.99
C ARG A 142 13.09 -11.25 -11.61
N VAL A 143 13.61 -11.83 -10.53
CA VAL A 143 13.78 -11.09 -9.28
C VAL A 143 14.95 -10.14 -9.45
N ARG A 144 14.70 -8.86 -9.22
CA ARG A 144 15.71 -7.80 -9.34
C ARG A 144 16.39 -7.51 -8.00
N GLN A 145 15.61 -7.53 -6.94
CA GLN A 145 16.03 -7.17 -5.60
C GLN A 145 15.04 -7.72 -4.58
N VAL A 146 15.54 -8.00 -3.38
CA VAL A 146 14.73 -8.20 -2.18
C VAL A 146 15.25 -7.29 -1.07
N GLU A 147 14.36 -6.78 -0.25
CA GLU A 147 14.71 -5.99 0.92
C GLU A 147 13.79 -6.32 2.10
N SER A 148 14.30 -6.11 3.31
CA SER A 148 13.51 -6.15 4.54
C SER A 148 13.23 -4.72 5.00
N THR A 149 12.04 -4.49 5.52
CA THR A 149 11.62 -3.21 6.11
C THR A 149 10.88 -3.47 7.43
N GLN A 150 10.53 -2.42 8.16
CA GLN A 150 9.83 -2.53 9.44
C GLN A 150 10.56 -3.45 10.44
N GLU A 151 11.86 -3.19 10.65
CA GLU A 151 12.71 -4.00 11.54
C GLU A 151 12.72 -5.49 11.16
N GLY A 152 12.63 -5.77 9.85
CA GLY A 152 12.68 -7.11 9.28
C GLY A 152 11.37 -7.89 9.37
N THR A 153 10.24 -7.24 9.71
CA THR A 153 8.92 -7.88 9.74
C THR A 153 8.17 -7.84 8.41
N LEU A 154 8.64 -7.03 7.46
CA LEU A 154 8.09 -6.94 6.10
C LEU A 154 9.19 -7.22 5.08
N VAL A 155 9.02 -8.24 4.24
CA VAL A 155 9.91 -8.52 3.11
C VAL A 155 9.27 -8.00 1.83
N VAL A 156 10.01 -7.24 1.04
CA VAL A 156 9.56 -6.68 -0.25
C VAL A 156 10.43 -7.24 -1.36
N ILE A 157 9.79 -7.90 -2.33
CA ILE A 157 10.45 -8.54 -3.46
C ILE A 157 10.06 -7.82 -4.75
N TYR A 158 11.07 -7.42 -5.52
CA TYR A 158 10.91 -6.67 -6.76
C TYR A 158 11.10 -7.61 -7.95
N PHE A 159 10.03 -7.82 -8.72
CA PHE A 159 10.09 -8.53 -10.00
C PHE A 159 10.21 -7.53 -11.15
N GLU A 160 11.13 -7.77 -12.08
CA GLU A 160 11.22 -6.98 -13.33
C GLU A 160 9.90 -7.04 -14.12
N SER A 161 9.32 -8.24 -14.19
CA SER A 161 7.98 -8.52 -14.71
C SER A 161 7.57 -9.95 -14.35
N LEU A 162 6.26 -10.20 -14.25
CA LEU A 162 5.69 -11.54 -14.14
C LEU A 162 5.10 -11.95 -15.49
N ALA A 163 5.56 -13.06 -16.05
CA ALA A 163 5.03 -13.59 -17.31
C ALA A 163 3.65 -14.21 -17.09
N LYS A 164 2.78 -14.10 -18.10
CA LYS A 164 1.47 -14.75 -18.07
C LYS A 164 1.62 -16.27 -18.17
N ASN A 165 0.81 -17.00 -17.42
CA ASN A 165 0.81 -18.47 -17.37
C ASN A 165 2.12 -19.11 -16.85
N GLU A 166 3.05 -18.33 -16.31
CA GLU A 166 4.27 -18.80 -15.66
C GLU A 166 4.25 -18.34 -14.20
N ALA A 167 4.38 -19.29 -13.27
CA ALA A 167 4.45 -18.97 -11.84
C ALA A 167 5.91 -18.75 -11.45
N SER A 168 6.19 -17.64 -10.76
CA SER A 168 7.48 -17.37 -10.13
C SER A 168 7.37 -17.69 -8.65
N CYS A 169 8.14 -18.67 -8.17
CA CYS A 169 8.12 -19.11 -6.78
C CYS A 169 9.37 -18.62 -6.06
N VAL A 170 9.19 -17.99 -4.90
CA VAL A 170 10.26 -17.45 -4.06
C VAL A 170 10.24 -18.12 -2.69
N PRO A 171 11.38 -18.65 -2.20
CA PRO A 171 11.48 -19.17 -0.85
C PRO A 171 11.56 -18.02 0.16
N ILE A 172 10.75 -18.06 1.21
CA ILE A 172 10.74 -17.08 2.30
C ILE A 172 11.11 -17.79 3.59
N GLU A 173 12.26 -17.42 4.15
CA GLU A 173 12.72 -17.89 5.44
C GLU A 173 12.68 -16.76 6.47
N ALA A 174 12.18 -17.07 7.67
CA ALA A 174 12.17 -16.14 8.80
C ALA A 174 12.42 -16.86 10.13
N LEU A 175 13.01 -16.17 11.08
CA LEU A 175 13.37 -16.68 12.40
C LEU A 175 12.44 -16.11 13.47
N LYS A 176 12.02 -16.98 14.39
CA LYS A 176 11.17 -16.64 15.53
C LYS A 176 12.00 -15.91 16.59
N GLN A 177 11.79 -14.60 16.72
CA GLN A 177 12.39 -13.79 17.79
C GLN A 177 11.53 -13.76 19.06
N HIS A 178 10.20 -13.77 18.90
CA HIS A 178 9.26 -13.73 20.02
C HIS A 178 8.20 -14.81 19.88
N ALA A 179 7.87 -15.44 21.01
CA ALA A 179 6.82 -16.45 21.05
C ALA A 179 5.45 -15.78 21.22
N VAL A 180 4.62 -15.83 20.17
CA VAL A 180 3.28 -15.23 20.13
C VAL A 180 2.22 -16.30 19.87
N ALA A 181 1.24 -16.41 20.77
CA ALA A 181 0.11 -17.31 20.64
C ALA A 181 -1.04 -16.69 19.86
N ASN A 182 -1.93 -17.51 19.29
CA ASN A 182 -3.14 -17.06 18.60
C ASN A 182 -2.83 -16.02 17.52
N GLN A 183 -1.79 -16.29 16.73
CA GLN A 183 -1.37 -15.38 15.65
C GLN A 183 -2.52 -15.16 14.66
N LYS A 184 -2.71 -13.90 14.28
CA LYS A 184 -3.65 -13.54 13.23
C LYS A 184 -3.08 -13.94 11.85
N PRO A 185 -3.94 -14.16 10.85
CA PRO A 185 -3.49 -14.36 9.47
C PRO A 185 -2.60 -13.20 9.00
N SER A 186 -1.51 -13.55 8.32
CA SER A 186 -0.52 -12.61 7.79
C SER A 186 -0.78 -12.34 6.31
N PRO A 187 -0.79 -11.08 5.88
CA PRO A 187 -1.06 -10.73 4.49
C PRO A 187 0.15 -10.93 3.57
N LEU A 188 -0.17 -11.33 2.34
CA LEU A 188 0.71 -11.33 1.18
C LEU A 188 0.05 -10.45 0.14
N VAL A 189 0.74 -9.39 -0.30
CA VAL A 189 0.17 -8.41 -1.21
C VAL A 189 1.04 -8.34 -2.45
N LEU A 190 0.44 -8.57 -3.62
CA LEU A 190 1.11 -8.47 -4.91
C LEU A 190 0.43 -7.40 -5.75
N TYR A 191 1.19 -6.48 -6.30
CA TYR A 191 0.66 -5.38 -7.11
C TYR A 191 1.63 -4.92 -8.20
N ASP A 192 1.08 -4.29 -9.24
CA ASP A 192 1.84 -3.60 -10.27
C ASP A 192 2.35 -2.25 -9.72
N TYR A 193 3.64 -1.97 -9.89
CA TYR A 193 4.28 -0.75 -9.38
C TYR A 193 3.72 0.53 -9.98
N TYR A 194 3.27 0.49 -11.24
CA TYR A 194 2.79 1.66 -11.98
C TYR A 194 1.27 1.80 -11.94
N ASP A 195 0.54 0.69 -11.80
CA ASP A 195 -0.93 0.67 -11.65
C ASP A 195 -1.34 -0.13 -10.41
N THR A 196 -1.31 0.53 -9.25
CA THR A 196 -1.65 -0.09 -7.95
C THR A 196 -3.12 -0.52 -7.83
N ALA A 197 -3.97 -0.18 -8.80
CA ALA A 197 -5.31 -0.74 -8.89
C ALA A 197 -5.30 -2.22 -9.33
N GLN A 198 -4.22 -2.68 -9.97
CA GLN A 198 -3.95 -4.08 -10.24
C GLN A 198 -3.21 -4.68 -9.04
N LYS A 199 -3.98 -5.24 -8.10
CA LYS A 199 -3.45 -5.88 -6.90
C LYS A 199 -4.27 -7.10 -6.51
N VAL A 200 -3.62 -8.03 -5.82
CA VAL A 200 -4.25 -9.16 -5.13
C VAL A 200 -3.66 -9.26 -3.72
N SER A 201 -4.49 -9.67 -2.77
CA SER A 201 -4.06 -9.95 -1.40
C SER A 201 -4.53 -11.34 -1.01
N GLU A 202 -3.61 -12.12 -0.46
CA GLU A 202 -3.89 -13.42 0.13
C GLU A 202 -3.40 -13.44 1.58
N PHE A 203 -3.84 -14.41 2.36
CA PHE A 203 -3.43 -14.55 3.75
C PHE A 203 -2.92 -15.95 4.02
N TYR A 204 -1.83 -16.05 4.79
CA TYR A 204 -1.35 -17.32 5.31
C TYR A 204 -1.50 -17.37 6.83
N THR A 205 -1.64 -18.57 7.38
CA THR A 205 -1.78 -18.78 8.82
C THR A 205 -0.76 -19.78 9.32
N LEU A 206 -0.18 -19.48 10.48
CA LEU A 206 0.65 -20.41 11.24
C LEU A 206 -0.18 -20.93 12.42
N SER A 207 -0.10 -22.23 12.70
CA SER A 207 -0.74 -22.78 13.89
C SER A 207 0.11 -22.45 15.11
N SER A 208 -0.30 -21.46 15.91
CA SER A 208 0.28 -21.21 17.23
C SER A 208 -0.78 -21.31 18.33
N LYS A 209 -0.70 -22.37 19.15
CA LYS A 209 -1.57 -22.49 20.32
C LYS A 209 -0.89 -21.86 21.53
N LEU A 210 -1.70 -21.38 22.47
CA LEU A 210 -1.22 -20.79 23.73
C LEU A 210 -0.30 -21.76 24.49
N CYS A 211 -0.66 -23.04 24.49
CA CYS A 211 0.06 -24.09 25.19
C CYS A 211 1.40 -24.47 24.57
N ASP A 212 1.65 -24.07 23.32
CA ASP A 212 2.93 -24.31 22.64
C ASP A 212 4.02 -23.32 23.10
N ILE A 213 3.67 -22.37 23.97
CA ILE A 213 4.50 -21.21 24.35
C ILE A 213 4.65 -21.07 25.88
N CYS A 214 3.89 -21.83 26.66
CA CYS A 214 3.94 -21.79 28.13
C CYS A 214 5.17 -22.54 28.69
N GLU A 215 6.38 -22.02 28.50
CA GLU A 215 7.60 -22.68 29.01
C GLU A 215 7.78 -22.50 30.53
N ASP A 216 7.56 -21.31 31.08
CA ASP A 216 7.89 -20.98 32.48
C ASP A 216 6.73 -20.37 33.32
N ASP A 217 5.53 -20.25 32.74
CA ASP A 217 4.38 -19.69 33.44
C ASP A 217 3.48 -20.81 34.00
N GLU A 218 3.52 -20.99 35.33
CA GLU A 218 2.73 -21.97 36.08
C GLU A 218 1.21 -21.76 35.96
N GLU A 219 0.74 -20.52 35.74
CA GLU A 219 -0.67 -20.23 35.49
C GLU A 219 -1.06 -20.63 34.05
N CYS A 220 -0.20 -20.33 33.08
CA CYS A 220 -0.34 -20.72 31.68
C CYS A 220 -0.39 -22.26 31.53
N LYS A 221 0.50 -22.99 32.23
CA LYS A 221 0.50 -24.46 32.28
C LYS A 221 -0.77 -25.02 32.90
N LYS A 222 -1.32 -24.41 33.95
CA LYS A 222 -2.57 -24.85 34.59
C LYS A 222 -3.77 -24.71 33.66
N ILE A 223 -3.87 -23.62 32.91
CA ILE A 223 -4.94 -23.39 31.91
C ILE A 223 -4.87 -24.44 30.79
N CYS A 224 -3.66 -24.78 30.35
CA CYS A 224 -3.42 -25.83 29.37
C CYS A 224 -3.69 -27.25 29.89
N ALA A 225 -3.52 -27.50 31.18
CA ALA A 225 -3.81 -28.79 31.81
C ALA A 225 -5.30 -29.04 32.07
N THR A 226 -6.14 -28.00 32.11
CA THR A 226 -7.60 -28.13 32.35
C THR A 226 -8.43 -28.25 31.05
N THR A 227 -7.80 -28.09 29.89
CA THR A 227 -8.45 -28.09 28.57
C THR A 227 -8.11 -29.31 27.71
N ALA A 228 -7.47 -30.34 28.29
CA ALA A 228 -7.21 -31.64 27.67
C ALA A 228 -8.36 -32.63 27.90
#